data_AF-A0A963HA18-F1
#
_entry.id   AF-A0A963HA18-F1
#
_cell.length_a   1.000
_cell.length_b   1.000
_cell.length_c   1.000
_cell.angle_alpha   90.00
_cell.angle_beta   90.00
_cell.angle_gamma   90.00
#
_symmetry.space_group_name_H-M   'P 1'
#
loop_
_entity.id
_entity.type
_entity.pdbx_description
1 polymer ?
#
loop_
_entity_poly.entity_id
_entity_poly.type
_entity_poly.pdbx_seq_one_letter_code
_entity_poly.pdbx_strand_id
1 'polypeptide(L)'
;NLAAQHALILTPHVCEPLYVDGLRPSIDDIIKVGQFNLGFIGLARDAEVFRALRWWQEICVEHCIVDPEKGYFVDQFWAAALPSFIQNFHCLRAPEYNVAYWNVFQRPLERLDDSWSCQGRPLKFFHFSGLPDDDLTQVSRHQNRVSAAPGSALHTLLSAYLKKTRDNAWCGLDQQAYSFAHFTNGQEISKLERRSLLAMPRAMRRQITDPFAGNFHDLIPKPQRKAMIGLLHGLAARLGDFAVVAERHGLAQALSQAVRYAVRALTRRAHD
;
A
#
# COMPACT_ATOMS: atom_id res chain seq x y z
N ASN A 1 7.02 31.78 3.00
CA ASN A 1 7.60 30.47 2.61
C ASN A 1 7.39 29.52 3.78
N LEU A 2 6.42 28.60 3.72
CA LEU A 2 6.09 27.72 4.85
C LEU A 2 7.25 26.78 5.22
N ALA A 3 8.00 26.28 4.23
CA ALA A 3 9.13 25.38 4.46
C ALA A 3 10.31 26.06 5.16
N ALA A 4 10.35 27.39 5.18
CA ALA A 4 11.33 28.15 5.96
C ALA A 4 10.91 28.36 7.42
N GLN A 5 9.63 28.13 7.75
CA GLN A 5 9.04 28.40 9.07
C GLN A 5 8.73 27.11 9.84
N HIS A 6 8.52 26.00 9.13
CA HIS A 6 8.08 24.73 9.70
C HIS A 6 9.00 23.58 9.33
N ALA A 7 9.29 22.72 10.31
CA ALA A 7 10.17 21.57 10.14
C ALA A 7 9.45 20.41 9.44
N LEU A 8 8.16 20.24 9.72
CA LEU A 8 7.28 19.26 9.07
C LEU A 8 6.03 19.96 8.55
N ILE A 9 5.68 19.72 7.29
CA ILE A 9 4.42 20.17 6.70
C ILE A 9 3.71 18.95 6.12
N LEU A 10 2.50 18.68 6.58
CA LEU A 10 1.65 17.61 6.05
C LEU A 10 0.29 18.14 5.66
N THR A 11 -0.33 17.47 4.70
CA THR A 11 -1.72 17.72 4.28
C THR A 11 -2.59 16.56 4.72
N PRO A 12 -3.64 16.77 5.53
CA PRO A 12 -4.65 15.75 5.79
C PRO A 12 -5.34 15.31 4.50
N HIS A 13 -5.85 14.07 4.44
CA HIS A 13 -6.77 13.71 3.35
C HIS A 13 -8.00 14.63 3.37
N VAL A 14 -8.67 14.72 4.52
CA VAL A 14 -9.85 15.57 4.74
C VAL A 14 -9.61 16.56 5.87
N CYS A 15 -10.17 17.75 5.73
CA CYS A 15 -10.12 18.80 6.75
C CYS A 15 -11.45 18.98 7.47
N GLU A 16 -12.54 18.48 6.89
CA GLU A 16 -13.89 18.50 7.47
C GLU A 16 -14.36 17.07 7.77
N PRO A 17 -15.24 16.87 8.77
CA PRO A 17 -15.77 15.55 9.12
C PRO A 17 -16.42 14.82 7.94
N LEU A 18 -16.25 13.50 7.90
CA LEU A 18 -17.01 12.59 7.04
C LEU A 18 -18.06 11.88 7.91
N TYR A 19 -19.34 12.18 7.65
CA TYR A 19 -20.44 11.58 8.39
C TYR A 19 -20.76 10.16 7.91
N VAL A 20 -21.46 9.40 8.75
CA VAL A 20 -21.87 8.03 8.43
C VAL A 20 -23.06 8.05 7.48
N ASP A 21 -22.78 7.97 6.19
CA ASP A 21 -23.78 8.06 5.11
C ASP A 21 -23.71 6.90 4.10
N GLY A 22 -22.88 5.89 4.38
CA GLY A 22 -22.68 4.73 3.50
C GLY A 22 -21.77 5.01 2.29
N LEU A 23 -21.24 6.24 2.14
CA LEU A 23 -20.35 6.62 1.04
C LEU A 23 -18.88 6.47 1.46
N ARG A 24 -18.04 6.14 0.47
CA ARG A 24 -16.61 5.88 0.58
C ARG A 24 -15.80 6.94 -0.18
N PRO A 25 -14.63 7.36 0.33
CA PRO A 25 -14.04 6.92 1.60
C PRO A 25 -14.84 7.44 2.80
N SER A 26 -14.91 6.62 3.84
CA SER A 26 -15.35 6.98 5.19
C SER A 26 -14.14 7.43 6.03
N ILE A 27 -14.39 7.98 7.23
CA ILE A 27 -13.29 8.35 8.13
C ILE A 27 -12.42 7.15 8.54
N ASP A 28 -13.00 5.96 8.67
CA ASP A 28 -12.27 4.72 8.97
C ASP A 28 -11.32 4.33 7.81
N ASP A 29 -11.76 4.48 6.57
CA ASP A 29 -10.89 4.25 5.40
C ASP A 29 -9.71 5.21 5.39
N ILE A 30 -9.96 6.49 5.70
CA ILE A 30 -8.91 7.52 5.77
C ILE A 30 -7.90 7.19 6.88
N ILE A 31 -8.37 6.82 8.07
CA ILE A 31 -7.48 6.48 9.20
C ILE A 31 -6.61 5.27 8.85
N LYS A 32 -7.19 4.23 8.24
CA LYS A 32 -6.46 3.02 7.83
C LYS A 32 -5.38 3.27 6.80
N VAL A 33 -5.60 4.18 5.84
CA VAL A 33 -4.57 4.53 4.85
C VAL A 33 -3.60 5.60 5.35
N GLY A 34 -3.86 6.21 6.51
CA GLY A 34 -3.07 7.27 7.13
C GLY A 34 -3.78 8.61 7.13
N GLN A 35 -3.85 9.27 8.29
CA GLN A 35 -4.54 10.55 8.48
C GLN A 35 -4.02 11.66 7.54
N PHE A 36 -2.71 11.66 7.30
CA PHE A 36 -2.04 12.58 6.37
C PHE A 36 -1.75 11.88 5.06
N ASN A 37 -1.96 12.58 3.95
CA ASN A 37 -1.63 12.07 2.63
C ASN A 37 -0.20 12.48 2.25
N LEU A 38 0.63 11.50 1.90
CA LEU A 38 2.02 11.69 1.51
C LEU A 38 2.23 11.94 0.01
N GLY A 39 1.16 12.21 -0.75
CA GLY A 39 1.29 12.90 -2.04
C GLY A 39 1.96 14.27 -1.90
N PHE A 40 2.04 14.80 -0.68
CA PHE A 40 2.87 15.94 -0.32
C PHE A 40 3.45 15.79 1.08
N ILE A 41 4.74 16.10 1.21
CA ILE A 41 5.42 16.25 2.50
C ILE A 41 6.46 17.37 2.39
N GLY A 42 6.43 18.30 3.34
CA GLY A 42 7.47 19.32 3.50
C GLY A 42 8.36 18.97 4.69
N LEU A 43 9.68 18.95 4.47
CA LEU A 43 10.67 18.62 5.50
C LEU A 43 11.79 19.67 5.48
N ALA A 44 12.09 20.25 6.63
CA ALA A 44 13.26 21.12 6.77
C ALA A 44 14.53 20.31 7.04
N ARG A 45 15.68 20.93 6.76
CA ARG A 45 16.98 20.41 7.18
C ARG A 45 17.16 20.67 8.69
N ASP A 46 16.56 19.81 9.50
CA ASP A 46 16.50 19.95 10.95
C ASP A 46 16.85 18.63 11.67
N ALA A 47 17.43 18.71 12.86
CA ALA A 47 17.89 17.55 13.61
C ALA A 47 16.74 16.62 14.05
N GLU A 48 15.57 17.18 14.40
CA GLU A 48 14.37 16.41 14.74
C GLU A 48 13.84 15.68 13.51
N VAL A 49 13.83 16.35 12.36
CA VAL A 49 13.43 15.77 11.08
C VAL A 49 14.32 14.58 10.74
N PHE A 50 15.65 14.73 10.82
CA PHE A 50 16.56 13.61 10.55
C PHE A 50 16.38 12.43 11.53
N ARG A 51 16.09 12.71 12.80
CA ARG A 51 15.78 11.67 13.79
C ARG A 51 14.50 10.91 13.41
N ALA A 52 13.44 11.63 13.07
CA ALA A 52 12.18 11.03 12.65
C ALA A 52 12.31 10.26 11.33
N LEU A 53 13.10 10.75 10.37
CA LEU A 53 13.38 10.05 9.11
C LEU A 53 14.14 8.74 9.32
N ARG A 54 15.07 8.67 10.28
CA ARG A 54 15.74 7.40 10.61
C ARG A 54 14.75 6.36 11.13
N TRP A 55 13.83 6.77 12.01
CA TRP A 55 12.76 5.91 12.48
C TRP A 55 11.83 5.49 11.32
N TRP A 56 11.42 6.44 10.47
CA TRP A 56 10.49 6.17 9.38
C TRP A 56 11.12 5.24 8.32
N GLN A 57 12.41 5.42 8.02
CA GLN A 57 13.16 4.48 7.19
C GLN A 57 13.16 3.07 7.80
N GLU A 58 13.47 2.96 9.09
CA GLU A 58 13.52 1.68 9.78
C GLU A 58 12.16 0.97 9.79
N ILE A 59 11.08 1.68 10.14
CA ILE A 59 9.75 1.08 10.15
C ILE A 59 9.29 0.69 8.75
N CYS A 60 9.63 1.47 7.71
CA CYS A 60 9.26 1.14 6.34
C CYS A 60 10.01 -0.11 5.82
N VAL A 61 11.27 -0.29 6.19
CA VAL A 61 12.02 -1.53 5.85
C VAL A 61 11.36 -2.78 6.44
N GLU A 62 10.72 -2.65 7.60
CA GLU A 62 10.12 -3.79 8.32
C GLU A 62 8.63 -3.97 8.02
N HIS A 63 7.89 -2.89 7.78
CA HIS A 63 6.43 -2.87 7.82
C HIS A 63 5.76 -2.00 6.75
N CYS A 64 6.48 -1.53 5.72
CA CYS A 64 5.87 -0.86 4.56
C CYS A 64 5.17 -1.88 3.63
N ILE A 65 4.09 -2.46 4.13
CA ILE A 65 3.27 -3.46 3.44
C ILE A 65 1.79 -3.09 3.55
N VAL A 66 0.97 -3.74 2.73
CA VAL A 66 -0.48 -3.78 2.92
C VAL A 66 -0.82 -5.05 3.70
N ASP A 67 -1.26 -4.90 4.95
CA ASP A 67 -1.67 -6.00 5.83
C ASP A 67 -2.95 -5.60 6.58
N PRO A 68 -4.14 -5.91 6.01
CA PRO A 68 -5.42 -5.52 6.60
C PRO A 68 -5.70 -6.13 7.97
N GLU A 69 -5.17 -7.32 8.26
CA GLU A 69 -5.36 -7.98 9.56
C GLU A 69 -4.66 -7.19 10.67
N LYS A 70 -3.51 -6.57 10.36
CA LYS A 70 -2.78 -5.69 11.29
C LYS A 70 -3.14 -4.21 11.15
N GLY A 71 -3.95 -3.86 10.15
CA GLY A 71 -4.26 -2.48 9.79
C GLY A 71 -3.07 -1.70 9.22
N TYR A 72 -2.05 -2.38 8.66
CA TYR A 72 -0.90 -1.70 8.07
C TYR A 72 -1.18 -1.28 6.63
N PHE A 73 -0.74 -0.07 6.29
CA PHE A 73 -0.84 0.46 4.95
C PHE A 73 0.38 1.29 4.54
N VAL A 74 1.32 0.63 3.87
CA VAL A 74 2.52 1.21 3.24
C VAL A 74 3.19 2.30 4.11
N ASP A 75 3.92 3.22 3.50
CA ASP A 75 4.73 4.24 4.16
C ASP A 75 3.89 5.35 4.80
N GLN A 76 2.78 5.71 4.17
CA GLN A 76 1.89 6.80 4.60
C GLN A 76 1.22 6.54 5.96
N PHE A 77 0.83 5.30 6.24
CA PHE A 77 0.27 4.94 7.56
C PHE A 77 1.25 5.26 8.68
N TRP A 78 2.51 4.84 8.53
CA TRP A 78 3.54 5.08 9.53
C TRP A 78 3.89 6.56 9.67
N ALA A 79 3.87 7.31 8.57
CA ALA A 79 4.14 8.75 8.61
C ALA A 79 3.11 9.55 9.41
N ALA A 80 1.94 8.99 9.72
CA ALA A 80 0.98 9.62 10.63
C ALA A 80 1.54 9.84 12.05
N ALA A 81 2.62 9.15 12.43
CA ALA A 81 3.32 9.36 13.70
C ALA A 81 4.30 10.55 13.68
N LEU A 82 4.70 11.06 12.50
CA LEU A 82 5.71 12.14 12.41
C LEU A 82 5.36 13.41 13.21
N PRO A 83 4.08 13.87 13.28
CA PRO A 83 3.71 15.00 14.13
C PRO A 83 4.00 14.80 15.62
N SER A 84 4.11 13.56 16.09
CA SER A 84 4.48 13.25 17.48
C SER A 84 5.99 13.30 17.72
N PHE A 85 6.82 13.31 16.67
CA PHE A 85 8.28 13.27 16.75
C PHE A 85 8.96 14.59 16.40
N ILE A 86 8.25 15.49 15.71
CA ILE A 86 8.75 16.78 15.21
C ILE A 86 7.84 17.88 15.77
N GLN A 87 8.36 18.69 16.69
CA GLN A 87 7.54 19.67 17.39
C GLN A 87 7.06 20.81 16.48
N ASN A 88 7.94 21.28 15.60
CA ASN A 88 7.62 22.34 14.64
C ASN A 88 6.88 21.77 13.42
N PHE A 89 5.65 21.32 13.67
CA PHE A 89 4.75 20.75 12.68
C PHE A 89 3.69 21.78 12.24
N HIS A 90 3.43 21.84 10.94
CA HIS A 90 2.32 22.59 10.34
C HIS A 90 1.38 21.66 9.58
N CYS A 91 0.11 21.65 10.02
CA CYS A 91 -0.98 20.99 9.31
C CYS A 91 -1.51 21.94 8.21
N LEU A 92 -1.12 21.70 6.96
CA LEU A 92 -1.54 22.51 5.82
C LEU A 92 -2.97 22.14 5.41
N ARG A 93 -3.94 22.96 5.84
CA ARG A 93 -5.38 22.77 5.59
C ARG A 93 -5.92 23.55 4.40
N ALA A 94 -5.08 24.38 3.78
CA ALA A 94 -5.48 25.26 2.70
C ALA A 94 -6.09 24.46 1.52
N PRO A 95 -7.28 24.85 1.02
CA PRO A 95 -8.09 24.02 0.13
C PRO A 95 -7.43 23.81 -1.25
N GLU A 96 -6.55 24.71 -1.67
CA GLU A 96 -5.86 24.65 -2.96
C GLU A 96 -4.75 23.59 -3.04
N TYR A 97 -4.39 22.94 -1.93
CA TYR A 97 -3.35 21.91 -1.86
C TYR A 97 -3.93 20.51 -1.68
N ASN A 98 -3.35 19.53 -2.37
CA ASN A 98 -3.71 18.12 -2.24
C ASN A 98 -5.21 17.84 -2.42
N VAL A 99 -5.80 18.45 -3.44
CA VAL A 99 -7.17 18.16 -3.85
C VAL A 99 -7.21 16.80 -4.53
N ALA A 100 -8.16 15.95 -4.17
CA ALA A 100 -8.30 14.61 -4.73
C ALA A 100 -9.71 14.06 -4.53
N TYR A 101 -9.94 12.82 -4.95
CA TYR A 101 -11.25 12.16 -4.82
C TYR A 101 -11.79 12.14 -3.36
N TRP A 102 -10.91 12.08 -2.36
CA TRP A 102 -11.30 12.00 -0.94
C TRP A 102 -11.75 13.34 -0.35
N ASN A 103 -11.51 14.47 -1.01
CA ASN A 103 -11.88 15.79 -0.48
C ASN A 103 -12.48 16.77 -1.49
N VAL A 104 -12.52 16.46 -2.80
CA VAL A 104 -12.99 17.40 -3.83
C VAL A 104 -14.46 17.81 -3.65
N PHE A 105 -15.29 16.98 -3.02
CA PHE A 105 -16.68 17.33 -2.66
C PHE A 105 -16.77 18.34 -1.51
N GLN A 106 -15.72 18.49 -0.69
CA GLN A 106 -15.56 19.57 0.31
C GLN A 106 -14.74 20.74 -0.26
N ARG A 107 -14.10 20.54 -1.42
CA ARG A 107 -13.13 21.43 -2.07
C ARG A 107 -13.49 21.58 -3.55
N PRO A 108 -14.68 22.13 -3.86
CA PRO A 108 -15.17 22.19 -5.23
C PRO A 108 -14.19 22.96 -6.11
N LEU A 109 -13.97 22.43 -7.31
CA LEU A 109 -13.13 23.05 -8.32
C LEU A 109 -13.96 23.97 -9.20
N GLU A 110 -13.38 25.12 -9.51
CA GLU A 110 -13.88 26.04 -10.53
C GLU A 110 -12.84 26.16 -11.64
N ARG A 111 -13.32 26.27 -12.87
CA ARG A 111 -12.45 26.51 -14.03
C ARG A 111 -12.40 28.01 -14.30
N LEU A 112 -11.20 28.55 -14.41
CA LEU A 112 -10.91 29.94 -14.75
C LEU A 112 -10.05 29.94 -16.01
N ASP A 113 -10.68 30.04 -17.17
CA ASP A 113 -10.04 29.96 -18.49
C ASP A 113 -9.14 28.69 -18.62
N ASP A 114 -7.83 28.87 -18.57
CA ASP A 114 -6.78 27.85 -18.67
C ASP A 114 -6.26 27.37 -17.30
N SER A 115 -6.95 27.73 -16.22
CA SER A 115 -6.55 27.42 -14.85
C SER A 115 -7.72 26.89 -14.02
N TRP A 116 -7.39 26.39 -12.82
CA TRP A 116 -8.37 25.91 -11.85
C TRP A 116 -8.19 26.66 -10.54
N SER A 117 -9.31 26.89 -9.87
CA SER A 117 -9.32 27.38 -8.50
C SER A 117 -10.09 26.43 -7.59
N CYS A 118 -9.81 26.52 -6.30
CA CYS A 118 -10.55 25.84 -5.25
C CYS A 118 -10.93 26.88 -4.20
N GLN A 119 -12.23 27.10 -3.99
CA GLN A 119 -12.76 28.11 -3.07
C GLN A 119 -12.12 29.51 -3.30
N GLY A 120 -12.08 29.96 -4.55
CA GLY A 120 -11.52 31.26 -4.95
C GLY A 120 -9.98 31.38 -4.91
N ARG A 121 -9.26 30.30 -4.60
CA ARG A 121 -7.79 30.27 -4.56
C ARG A 121 -7.22 29.47 -5.72
N PRO A 122 -6.14 29.91 -6.40
CA PRO A 122 -5.53 29.14 -7.48
C PRO A 122 -5.09 27.75 -7.01
N LEU A 123 -5.58 26.71 -7.68
CA LEU A 123 -5.26 25.31 -7.40
C LEU A 123 -3.74 25.12 -7.48
N LYS A 124 -3.13 24.53 -6.45
CA LYS A 124 -1.69 24.28 -6.39
C LYS A 124 -1.33 22.92 -6.94
N PHE A 125 -2.05 21.89 -6.54
CA PHE A 125 -1.96 20.58 -7.17
C PHE A 125 -3.18 19.71 -6.86
N PHE A 126 -3.46 18.81 -7.80
CA PHE A 126 -4.43 17.75 -7.67
C PHE A 126 -3.71 16.41 -7.63
N HIS A 127 -4.16 15.50 -6.77
CA HIS A 127 -3.61 14.16 -6.62
C HIS A 127 -4.49 13.14 -7.37
N PHE A 128 -4.01 12.67 -8.52
CA PHE A 128 -4.71 11.76 -9.43
C PHE A 128 -4.61 10.28 -8.99
N SER A 129 -5.02 9.96 -7.76
CA SER A 129 -4.91 8.59 -7.22
C SER A 129 -6.03 7.68 -7.72
N GLY A 130 -5.66 6.60 -8.41
CA GLY A 130 -6.60 5.60 -8.91
C GLY A 130 -7.49 6.10 -10.05
N LEU A 131 -7.06 7.12 -10.80
CA LEU A 131 -7.78 7.65 -11.96
C LEU A 131 -7.99 6.54 -13.00
N PRO A 132 -9.24 6.24 -13.41
CA PRO A 132 -9.52 5.33 -14.51
C PRO A 132 -9.16 5.93 -15.87
N ASP A 133 -8.77 5.06 -16.82
CA ASP A 133 -8.42 5.47 -18.19
C ASP A 133 -9.65 5.52 -19.13
N ASP A 134 -10.74 4.87 -18.76
CA ASP A 134 -11.93 4.65 -19.58
C ASP A 134 -13.10 5.57 -19.17
N ASP A 135 -13.39 5.68 -17.88
CA ASP A 135 -14.52 6.45 -17.36
C ASP A 135 -14.09 7.49 -16.31
N LEU A 136 -13.77 8.69 -16.79
CA LEU A 136 -13.36 9.81 -15.94
C LEU A 136 -14.48 10.31 -15.01
N THR A 137 -15.74 9.92 -15.24
CA THR A 137 -16.84 10.34 -14.35
C THR A 137 -16.71 9.70 -12.97
N GLN A 138 -16.00 8.59 -12.85
CA GLN A 138 -15.75 7.91 -11.56
C GLN A 138 -14.70 8.60 -10.70
N VAL A 139 -13.88 9.52 -11.24
CA VAL A 139 -12.79 10.25 -10.52
C VAL A 139 -11.65 9.37 -10.00
N SER A 140 -11.96 8.26 -9.33
CA SER A 140 -11.04 7.27 -8.80
C SER A 140 -11.74 5.92 -8.60
N ARG A 141 -11.02 4.81 -8.80
CA ARG A 141 -11.48 3.45 -8.48
C ARG A 141 -11.65 3.15 -6.98
N HIS A 142 -11.35 4.11 -6.10
CA HIS A 142 -11.30 3.92 -4.65
C HIS A 142 -12.46 4.63 -3.90
N GLN A 143 -13.55 4.99 -4.58
CA GLN A 143 -14.60 5.85 -4.02
C GLN A 143 -15.98 5.64 -4.67
N ASN A 144 -17.04 6.14 -4.02
CA ASN A 144 -18.41 6.21 -4.59
C ASN A 144 -19.18 7.48 -4.19
N ARG A 145 -18.49 8.54 -3.76
CA ARG A 145 -19.05 9.77 -3.18
C ARG A 145 -19.13 10.95 -4.16
N VAL A 146 -18.24 11.01 -5.14
CA VAL A 146 -18.17 12.09 -6.12
C VAL A 146 -18.25 11.55 -7.55
N SER A 147 -18.89 12.30 -8.43
CA SER A 147 -18.83 12.08 -9.88
C SER A 147 -18.37 13.34 -10.57
N ALA A 148 -17.52 13.19 -11.60
CA ALA A 148 -17.11 14.27 -12.47
C ALA A 148 -17.99 14.30 -13.72
N ALA A 149 -19.11 15.04 -13.66
CA ALA A 149 -19.99 15.19 -14.81
C ALA A 149 -19.21 15.71 -16.04
N PRO A 150 -19.44 15.18 -17.26
CA PRO A 150 -18.82 15.71 -18.48
C PRO A 150 -18.99 17.22 -18.60
N GLY A 151 -17.89 17.92 -18.92
CA GLY A 151 -17.87 19.39 -19.01
C GLY A 151 -17.69 20.12 -17.66
N SER A 152 -17.78 19.44 -16.52
CA SER A 152 -17.46 20.05 -15.21
C SER A 152 -15.97 20.45 -15.11
N ALA A 153 -15.66 21.35 -14.19
CA ALA A 153 -14.28 21.77 -13.92
C ALA A 153 -13.38 20.58 -13.54
N LEU A 154 -13.89 19.66 -12.71
CA LEU A 154 -13.20 18.44 -12.34
C LEU A 154 -12.99 17.53 -13.55
N HIS A 155 -14.04 17.21 -14.32
CA HIS A 155 -13.90 16.35 -15.50
C HIS A 155 -12.89 16.92 -16.51
N THR A 156 -12.91 18.23 -16.71
CA THR A 156 -11.94 18.92 -17.58
C THR A 156 -10.51 18.76 -17.06
N LEU A 157 -10.28 18.91 -15.75
CA LEU A 157 -8.96 18.72 -15.14
C LEU A 157 -8.45 17.29 -15.34
N LEU A 158 -9.30 16.30 -15.04
CA LEU A 158 -8.98 14.88 -15.20
C LEU A 158 -8.67 14.54 -16.67
N SER A 159 -9.48 15.07 -17.59
CA SER A 159 -9.30 14.91 -19.04
C SER A 159 -7.97 15.51 -19.52
N ALA A 160 -7.64 16.71 -19.05
CA ALA A 160 -6.40 17.38 -19.39
C ALA A 160 -5.18 16.60 -18.87
N TYR A 161 -5.25 16.06 -17.66
CA TYR A 161 -4.20 15.20 -17.10
C TYR A 161 -4.04 13.90 -17.88
N LEU A 162 -5.12 13.17 -18.14
CA LEU A 162 -5.08 11.91 -18.89
C LEU A 162 -4.56 12.08 -20.31
N LYS A 163 -4.90 13.20 -20.96
CA LYS A 163 -4.29 13.55 -22.26
C LYS A 163 -2.78 13.73 -22.13
N LYS A 164 -2.29 14.47 -21.13
CA LYS A 164 -0.86 14.67 -20.91
C LYS A 164 -0.11 13.37 -20.60
N THR A 165 -0.71 12.43 -19.87
CA THR A 165 -0.08 11.14 -19.59
C THR A 165 -0.01 10.27 -20.84
N ARG A 166 -1.04 10.28 -21.69
CA ARG A 166 -1.06 9.55 -22.98
C ARG A 166 -0.09 10.12 -24.01
N ASP A 167 0.04 11.44 -24.06
CA ASP A 167 0.96 12.12 -24.97
C ASP A 167 2.43 12.03 -24.49
N ASN A 168 2.68 11.52 -23.29
CA ASN A 168 4.02 11.42 -22.73
C ASN A 168 4.82 10.28 -23.37
N ALA A 169 6.11 10.52 -23.65
CA ALA A 169 7.01 9.54 -24.28
C ALA A 169 7.22 8.24 -23.47
N TRP A 170 6.89 8.26 -22.17
CA TRP A 170 6.96 7.12 -21.26
C TRP A 170 5.62 6.39 -21.08
N CYS A 171 4.57 6.78 -21.83
CA CYS A 171 3.32 6.03 -21.86
C CYS A 171 3.60 4.59 -22.31
N GLY A 172 3.10 3.60 -21.56
CA GLY A 172 3.37 2.18 -21.82
C GLY A 172 4.52 1.57 -21.02
N LEU A 173 5.24 2.33 -20.17
CA LEU A 173 6.23 1.76 -19.25
C LEU A 173 5.61 0.78 -18.23
N ASP A 174 4.33 0.93 -17.94
CA ASP A 174 3.53 0.01 -17.12
C ASP A 174 3.41 -1.40 -17.74
N GLN A 175 3.66 -1.54 -19.04
CA GLN A 175 3.70 -2.84 -19.75
C GLN A 175 5.04 -3.57 -19.61
N GLN A 176 6.05 -2.93 -19.00
CA GLN A 176 7.34 -3.55 -18.77
C GLN A 176 7.24 -4.55 -17.61
N ALA A 177 7.93 -5.69 -17.75
CA ALA A 177 8.00 -6.68 -16.69
C ALA A 177 8.66 -6.10 -15.43
N TYR A 178 8.05 -6.33 -14.27
CA TYR A 178 8.61 -5.89 -12.99
C TYR A 178 9.95 -6.58 -12.72
N SER A 179 11.04 -5.81 -12.65
CA SER A 179 12.41 -6.36 -12.60
C SER A 179 12.71 -7.19 -11.35
N PHE A 180 11.93 -7.04 -10.28
CA PHE A 180 12.06 -7.82 -9.05
C PHE A 180 11.03 -8.95 -8.93
N ALA A 181 10.44 -9.38 -10.05
CA ALA A 181 9.47 -10.48 -10.10
C ALA A 181 10.13 -11.87 -10.03
N HIS A 182 11.40 -12.00 -10.41
CA HIS A 182 12.09 -13.28 -10.56
C HIS A 182 13.39 -13.33 -9.75
N PHE A 183 13.80 -14.54 -9.37
CA PHE A 183 15.16 -14.82 -8.92
C PHE A 183 16.13 -14.75 -10.11
N THR A 184 17.44 -14.69 -9.83
CA THR A 184 18.50 -14.62 -10.85
C THR A 184 18.57 -15.83 -11.77
N ASN A 185 17.94 -16.95 -11.40
CA ASN A 185 17.80 -18.13 -12.25
C ASN A 185 16.54 -18.11 -13.14
N GLY A 186 15.74 -17.04 -13.09
CA GLY A 186 14.52 -16.87 -13.88
C GLY A 186 13.26 -17.46 -13.25
N GLN A 187 13.32 -18.08 -12.07
CA GLN A 187 12.11 -18.55 -11.38
C GLN A 187 11.33 -17.36 -10.79
N GLU A 188 10.01 -17.36 -10.97
CA GLU A 188 9.14 -16.33 -10.40
C GLU A 188 9.12 -16.39 -8.86
N ILE A 189 9.15 -15.22 -8.23
CA ILE A 189 9.07 -15.05 -6.77
C ILE A 189 7.62 -14.83 -6.37
N SER A 190 7.03 -15.87 -5.78
CA SER A 190 5.65 -15.86 -5.31
C SER A 190 5.43 -14.88 -4.16
N LYS A 191 4.17 -14.45 -3.97
CA LYS A 191 3.76 -13.65 -2.79
C LYS A 191 4.10 -14.36 -1.48
N LEU A 192 3.99 -15.69 -1.44
CA LEU A 192 4.30 -16.48 -0.25
C LEU A 192 5.79 -16.43 0.09
N GLU A 193 6.68 -16.53 -0.89
CA GLU A 193 8.13 -16.41 -0.68
C GLU A 193 8.51 -15.01 -0.18
N ARG A 194 7.91 -13.96 -0.76
CA ARG A 194 8.10 -12.57 -0.28
C ARG A 194 7.67 -12.41 1.18
N ARG A 195 6.48 -12.92 1.52
CA ARG A 195 5.96 -12.88 2.89
C ARG A 195 6.80 -13.71 3.85
N SER A 196 7.29 -14.85 3.39
CA SER A 196 8.14 -15.74 4.18
C SER A 196 9.48 -15.08 4.48
N LEU A 197 10.09 -14.40 3.50
CA LEU A 197 11.29 -13.58 3.71
C LEU A 197 11.04 -12.50 4.76
N LEU A 198 9.95 -11.74 4.62
CA LEU A 198 9.59 -10.68 5.56
C LEU A 198 9.37 -11.19 6.99
N ALA A 199 8.74 -12.36 7.12
CA ALA A 199 8.49 -13.02 8.40
C ALA A 199 9.76 -13.59 9.07
N MET A 200 10.88 -13.70 8.34
CA MET A 200 12.15 -14.11 8.95
C MET A 200 12.60 -13.05 9.97
N PRO A 201 13.25 -13.48 11.07
CA PRO A 201 13.85 -12.56 12.01
C PRO A 201 14.77 -11.56 11.31
N ARG A 202 14.68 -10.28 11.69
CA ARG A 202 15.48 -9.21 11.08
C ARG A 202 16.98 -9.51 11.05
N ALA A 203 17.50 -10.13 12.10
CA ALA A 203 18.90 -10.54 12.18
C ALA A 203 19.30 -11.56 11.09
N MET A 204 18.38 -12.44 10.69
CA MET A 204 18.58 -13.41 9.62
C MET A 204 18.51 -12.72 8.25
N ARG A 205 17.52 -11.85 8.04
CA ARG A 205 17.42 -11.07 6.79
C ARG A 205 18.67 -10.24 6.51
N ARG A 206 19.28 -9.64 7.53
CA ARG A 206 20.52 -8.85 7.39
C ARG A 206 21.74 -9.67 6.94
N GLN A 207 21.68 -11.00 7.04
CA GLN A 207 22.75 -11.89 6.55
C GLN A 207 22.58 -12.25 5.07
N ILE A 208 21.43 -11.92 4.47
CA ILE A 208 21.15 -12.18 3.06
C ILE A 208 21.74 -11.03 2.23
N THR A 209 22.80 -11.31 1.47
CA THR A 209 23.46 -10.33 0.60
C THR A 209 22.60 -9.98 -0.62
N ASP A 210 21.99 -10.98 -1.23
CA ASP A 210 21.10 -10.83 -2.40
C ASP A 210 19.84 -11.69 -2.20
N PRO A 211 18.67 -11.07 -1.94
CA PRO A 211 17.41 -11.80 -1.74
C PRO A 211 16.81 -12.33 -3.05
N PHE A 212 17.43 -12.04 -4.19
CA PHE A 212 17.03 -12.52 -5.51
C PHE A 212 17.97 -13.62 -6.05
N ALA A 213 19.04 -13.97 -5.34
CA ALA A 213 19.99 -14.97 -5.81
C ALA A 213 19.43 -16.40 -5.73
N GLY A 214 19.53 -17.15 -6.83
CA GLY A 214 19.25 -18.59 -6.86
C GLY A 214 17.76 -18.88 -6.64
N ASN A 215 17.40 -19.41 -5.48
CA ASN A 215 16.03 -19.76 -5.10
C ASN A 215 15.74 -19.37 -3.65
N PHE A 216 14.46 -19.34 -3.27
CA PHE A 216 14.07 -19.02 -1.88
C PHE A 216 14.74 -19.89 -0.81
N HIS A 217 14.89 -21.20 -1.05
CA HIS A 217 15.53 -22.09 -0.08
C HIS A 217 17.01 -21.78 0.14
N ASP A 218 17.67 -21.13 -0.83
CA ASP A 218 19.07 -20.72 -0.73
C ASP A 218 19.27 -19.54 0.23
N LEU A 219 18.22 -18.75 0.42
CA LEU A 219 18.19 -17.64 1.38
C LEU A 219 18.14 -18.11 2.84
N ILE A 220 17.81 -19.39 3.08
CA ILE A 220 17.71 -19.97 4.43
C ILE A 220 19.05 -20.62 4.80
N PRO A 221 19.73 -20.17 5.89
CA PRO A 221 20.93 -20.80 6.41
C PRO A 221 20.78 -22.30 6.61
N LYS A 222 21.81 -23.06 6.23
CA LYS A 222 21.82 -24.54 6.24
C LYS A 222 21.28 -25.18 7.55
N PRO A 223 21.63 -24.70 8.76
CA PRO A 223 21.12 -25.30 10.00
C PRO A 223 19.60 -25.16 10.14
N GLN A 224 19.06 -23.99 9.79
CA GLN A 224 17.62 -23.69 9.86
C GLN A 224 16.87 -24.41 8.74
N ARG A 225 17.47 -24.54 7.55
CA ARG A 225 16.95 -25.35 6.45
C ARG A 225 16.74 -26.81 6.89
N LYS A 226 17.74 -27.40 7.57
CA LYS A 226 17.62 -28.76 8.13
C LYS A 226 16.50 -28.87 9.17
N ALA A 227 16.38 -27.89 10.08
CA ALA A 227 15.33 -27.88 11.08
C ALA A 227 13.91 -27.76 10.47
N MET A 228 13.74 -26.88 9.48
CA MET A 228 12.49 -26.70 8.75
C MET A 228 12.09 -27.96 7.97
N ILE A 229 13.06 -28.58 7.27
CA ILE A 229 12.86 -29.86 6.58
C ILE A 229 12.47 -30.96 7.60
N GLY A 230 13.11 -31.00 8.77
CA GLY A 230 12.73 -31.94 9.84
C GLY A 230 11.31 -31.72 10.35
N LEU A 231 10.89 -30.46 10.51
CA LEU A 231 9.52 -30.11 10.92
C LEU A 231 8.48 -30.54 9.88
N LEU A 232 8.76 -30.29 8.59
CA LEU A 232 7.88 -30.69 7.49
C LEU A 232 7.75 -32.21 7.38
N HIS A 233 8.86 -32.95 7.51
CA HIS A 233 8.82 -34.42 7.57
C HIS A 233 8.03 -34.90 8.79
N GLY A 234 8.19 -34.28 9.96
CA GLY A 234 7.42 -34.60 11.15
C GLY A 234 5.92 -34.30 11.00
N LEU A 235 5.56 -33.22 10.31
CA LEU A 235 4.16 -32.87 10.01
C LEU A 235 3.54 -33.87 9.02
N ALA A 236 4.29 -34.25 7.97
CA ALA A 236 3.88 -35.26 7.00
C ALA A 236 3.71 -36.65 7.65
N ALA A 237 4.64 -37.04 8.54
CA ALA A 237 4.54 -38.28 9.31
C ALA A 237 3.29 -38.28 10.21
N ARG A 238 3.04 -37.19 10.96
CA ARG A 238 1.84 -37.05 11.79
C ARG A 238 0.55 -37.08 10.97
N LEU A 239 0.53 -36.46 9.80
CA LEU A 239 -0.61 -36.53 8.89
C LEU A 239 -0.82 -37.96 8.35
N GLY A 240 0.26 -38.70 8.09
CA GLY A 240 0.23 -40.12 7.75
C GLY A 240 -0.31 -40.99 8.88
N ASP A 241 0.17 -40.82 10.11
CA ASP A 241 -0.32 -41.55 11.29
C ASP A 241 -1.80 -41.26 11.54
N PHE A 242 -2.21 -39.99 11.40
CA PHE A 242 -3.60 -39.58 11.54
C PHE A 242 -4.48 -40.18 10.43
N ALA A 243 -3.94 -40.36 9.22
CA ALA A 243 -4.64 -41.05 8.14
C ALA A 243 -4.89 -42.53 8.43
N VAL A 244 -3.90 -43.23 8.97
CA VAL A 244 -4.01 -44.64 9.39
C VAL A 244 -5.05 -44.80 10.50
N VAL A 245 -5.07 -43.89 11.48
CA VAL A 245 -6.07 -43.88 12.56
C VAL A 245 -7.47 -43.63 12.01
N ALA A 246 -7.64 -42.65 11.13
CA ALA A 246 -8.94 -42.35 10.54
C ALA A 246 -9.48 -43.51 9.68
N GLU A 247 -8.61 -44.21 8.95
CA GLU A 247 -9.00 -45.38 8.16
C GLU A 247 -9.49 -46.54 9.04
N ARG A 248 -8.81 -46.80 10.17
CA ARG A 248 -9.25 -47.78 11.18
C ARG A 248 -10.62 -47.47 11.79
N HIS A 249 -11.01 -46.20 11.84
CA HIS A 249 -12.29 -45.76 12.39
C HIS A 249 -13.34 -45.41 11.30
N GLY A 250 -13.09 -45.77 10.03
CA GLY A 250 -14.05 -45.53 8.94
C GLY A 250 -14.20 -44.04 8.53
N LEU A 251 -13.29 -43.17 8.97
CA LEU A 251 -13.29 -41.72 8.74
C LEU A 251 -12.44 -41.29 7.53
N ALA A 252 -11.98 -42.23 6.71
CA ALA A 252 -11.10 -41.96 5.56
C ALA A 252 -11.68 -40.91 4.58
N GLN A 253 -13.00 -40.88 4.39
CA GLN A 253 -13.67 -39.85 3.57
C GLN A 253 -13.55 -38.45 4.18
N ALA A 254 -13.72 -38.30 5.49
CA ALA A 254 -13.53 -37.02 6.20
C ALA A 254 -12.07 -36.56 6.15
N LEU A 255 -11.13 -37.50 6.18
CA LEU A 255 -9.70 -37.20 6.11
C LEU A 255 -9.29 -36.65 4.74
N SER A 256 -9.79 -37.24 3.66
CA SER A 256 -9.57 -36.72 2.32
C SER A 256 -10.06 -35.27 2.19
N GLN A 257 -11.10 -34.90 2.94
CA GLN A 257 -11.71 -33.58 2.92
C GLN A 257 -10.93 -32.60 3.81
N ALA A 258 -10.46 -33.03 4.98
CA ALA A 258 -9.62 -32.24 5.88
C ALA A 258 -8.21 -32.00 5.33
N VAL A 259 -7.59 -33.00 4.70
CA VAL A 259 -6.31 -32.86 3.99
C VAL A 259 -6.50 -32.02 2.74
N ARG A 260 -7.57 -32.24 1.95
CA ARG A 260 -7.92 -31.32 0.85
C ARG A 260 -8.23 -29.92 1.37
N TYR A 261 -8.76 -29.74 2.57
CA TYR A 261 -9.05 -28.44 3.17
C TYR A 261 -7.78 -27.78 3.71
N ALA A 262 -6.85 -28.52 4.31
CA ALA A 262 -5.56 -28.00 4.75
C ALA A 262 -4.68 -27.64 3.54
N VAL A 263 -4.63 -28.50 2.53
CA VAL A 263 -3.98 -28.22 1.24
C VAL A 263 -4.70 -27.07 0.54
N ARG A 264 -6.05 -26.99 0.52
CA ARG A 264 -6.81 -25.85 -0.01
C ARG A 264 -6.70 -24.58 0.83
N ALA A 265 -6.46 -24.65 2.14
CA ALA A 265 -6.24 -23.46 2.97
C ALA A 265 -4.83 -22.91 2.75
N LEU A 266 -3.86 -23.81 2.51
CA LEU A 266 -2.50 -23.48 2.10
C LEU A 266 -2.41 -23.03 0.63
N THR A 267 -3.27 -23.52 -0.27
CA THR A 267 -3.30 -23.15 -1.70
C THR A 267 -4.31 -22.06 -2.06
N ARG A 268 -5.45 -21.89 -1.35
CA ARG A 268 -6.37 -20.75 -1.54
C ARG A 268 -5.82 -19.44 -0.94
N ARG A 269 -4.88 -19.51 0.01
CA ARG A 269 -4.10 -18.33 0.44
C ARG A 269 -2.88 -18.05 -0.45
N ALA A 270 -2.67 -18.85 -1.50
CA ALA A 270 -1.65 -18.66 -2.53
C ALA A 270 -2.23 -18.17 -3.87
N HIS A 271 -3.56 -17.99 -3.98
CA HIS A 271 -4.23 -17.50 -5.18
C HIS A 271 -5.07 -16.22 -4.99
N ASP A 272 -4.87 -15.49 -3.89
CA ASP A 272 -5.22 -14.06 -3.74
C ASP A 272 -3.94 -13.25 -3.43
#